data_AF-J2TSQ7-F1
#
_entry.id   AF-J2TSQ7-F1
#
_cell.length_a   1.000
_cell.length_b   1.000
_cell.length_c   1.000
_cell.angle_alpha   90.00
_cell.angle_beta   90.00
_cell.angle_gamma   90.00
#
_symmetry.space_group_name_H-M   'P 1'
#
loop_
_entity.id
_entity.type
_entity.pdbx_description
1 polymer ?
#
loop_
_entity_poly.entity_id
_entity_poly.type
_entity_poly.pdbx_seq_one_letter_code
_entity_poly.pdbx_strand_id
1 'polypeptide(L)' 'MMTERHMVHTETLSNDCSIKVKAEILRDGSLGMFIGVYRPDGSAIEENDHPALHFLDMEAAMEWGIEKAKDIGNGQRTL' A
#
# COMPACT_ATOMS: atom_id res chain seq x y z
N MET A 1 20.29 -12.51 -13.13
CA MET A 1 20.04 -11.45 -12.13
C MET A 1 18.65 -11.73 -11.58
N MET A 2 18.54 -12.20 -10.33
CA MET A 2 17.24 -12.40 -9.71
C MET A 2 16.77 -11.02 -9.27
N THR A 3 15.89 -10.39 -10.05
CA THR A 3 15.13 -9.25 -9.57
C THR A 3 14.27 -9.74 -8.42
N GLU A 4 14.57 -9.31 -7.21
CA GLU A 4 13.64 -9.46 -6.09
C GLU A 4 12.31 -8.84 -6.53
N ARG A 5 11.28 -9.68 -6.74
CA ARG A 5 9.97 -9.30 -7.29
C ARG A 5 9.08 -8.65 -6.23
N HIS A 6 9.63 -7.69 -5.51
CA HIS A 6 8.88 -6.88 -4.56
C HIS A 6 9.07 -5.40 -4.88
N MET A 7 7.98 -4.64 -4.81
CA MET A 7 7.94 -3.18 -4.92
C MET A 7 7.46 -2.63 -3.58
N VAL A 8 8.11 -1.59 -3.09
CA VAL A 8 7.70 -0.87 -1.88
C VAL A 8 7.64 0.61 -2.22
N HIS A 9 6.54 1.25 -1.85
CA HIS A 9 6.33 2.68 -1.99
C HIS A 9 5.90 3.23 -0.64
N THR A 10 6.65 4.21 -0.16
CA THR A 10 6.33 4.95 1.04
C THR A 10 6.27 6.41 0.69
N GLU A 11 5.18 7.08 1.03
CA GLU A 11 4.98 8.50 0.78
C GLU A 11 4.34 9.16 2.00
N THR A 12 4.73 10.39 2.28
CA THR A 12 4.08 11.22 3.30
C THR A 12 3.09 12.14 2.62
N LEU A 13 1.83 12.05 3.04
CA LEU A 13 0.72 12.85 2.54
C LEU A 13 0.77 14.27 3.10
N SER A 14 0.01 15.18 2.47
CA SER A 14 -0.08 16.59 2.88
C SER A 14 -0.77 16.82 4.23
N ASN A 15 -1.37 15.78 4.82
CA ASN A 15 -2.00 15.80 6.14
C ASN A 15 -1.11 15.14 7.23
N ASP A 16 0.20 15.08 6.98
CA ASP A 16 1.22 14.45 7.83
C ASP A 16 1.02 12.93 8.06
N CYS A 17 0.06 12.30 7.38
CA CYS A 17 -0.07 10.84 7.40
C CYS A 17 0.97 10.20 6.47
N SER A 18 1.54 9.09 6.90
CA SER A 18 2.44 8.28 6.08
C SER A 18 1.70 7.09 5.50
N ILE A 19 1.83 6.86 4.20
CA ILE A 19 1.35 5.66 3.54
C ILE A 19 2.52 4.75 3.18
N LYS A 20 2.30 3.44 3.29
CA LYS A 20 3.24 2.40 2.94
C LYS A 20 2.51 1.32 2.16
N VAL A 21 2.82 1.21 0.89
CA VAL A 21 2.29 0.18 0.00
C VAL A 21 3.42 -0.76 -0.36
N LYS A 22 3.18 -2.06 -0.33
CA LYS A 22 4.14 -3.08 -0.74
C LYS A 22 3.43 -4.11 -1.60
N ALA A 23 3.94 -4.35 -2.80
CA ALA A 23 3.53 -5.44 -3.67
C ALA A 23 4.65 -6.49 -3.72
N GLU A 24 4.35 -7.76 -3.56
CA GLU A 24 5.34 -8.83 -3.65
C GLU A 24 4.79 -10.09 -4.31
N ILE A 25 5.59 -10.74 -5.14
CA ILE A 25 5.21 -12.07 -5.67
C ILE A 25 5.51 -13.12 -4.61
N LEU A 26 4.46 -13.76 -4.12
CA LEU A 26 4.51 -14.85 -3.17
C LEU A 26 5.07 -16.13 -3.81
N ARG A 27 5.46 -17.09 -2.97
CA ARG A 27 6.10 -18.34 -3.42
C ARG A 27 5.20 -19.23 -4.26
N ASP A 28 3.89 -19.10 -4.10
CA ASP A 28 2.86 -19.77 -4.90
C ASP A 28 2.63 -19.09 -6.27
N GLY A 29 3.28 -17.96 -6.52
CA GLY A 29 3.10 -17.15 -7.72
C GLY A 29 1.98 -16.12 -7.62
N SER A 30 1.28 -16.05 -6.49
CA SER A 30 0.27 -15.03 -6.25
C SER A 30 0.90 -13.66 -6.00
N LEU A 31 0.20 -12.60 -6.37
CA LEU A 31 0.58 -11.23 -6.02
C LEU A 31 0.04 -10.90 -4.63
N GLY A 32 0.94 -10.83 -3.65
CA GLY A 32 0.66 -10.32 -2.32
C GLY A 32 0.74 -8.80 -2.33
N MET A 33 -0.15 -8.14 -1.59
CA MET A 33 -0.09 -6.70 -1.43
C MET A 33 -0.46 -6.27 -0.03
N PHE A 34 0.33 -5.34 0.50
CA PHE A 34 0.15 -4.72 1.79
C PHE A 34 -0.07 -3.22 1.61
N ILE A 35 -1.09 -2.68 2.26
CA ILE A 35 -1.38 -1.26 2.36
C ILE A 35 -1.42 -0.88 3.83
N GLY A 36 -0.45 -0.10 4.28
CA GLY A 36 -0.40 0.51 5.61
C GLY A 36 -0.59 2.02 5.51
N VAL A 37 -1.43 2.56 6.37
CA VAL A 37 -1.64 4.00 6.55
C VAL A 37 -1.37 4.32 8.01
N TYR A 38 -0.51 5.29 8.26
CA TYR A 38 -0.03 5.68 9.58
C TYR A 38 -0.27 7.17 9.80
N ARG A 39 -0.68 7.53 11.01
CA ARG A 39 -0.75 8.92 11.46
C ARG A 39 0.65 9.46 11.76
N PRO A 40 0.82 10.79 11.84
CA PRO A 40 2.09 11.41 12.23
C PRO A 40 2.55 11.05 13.65
N ASP A 41 1.64 10.62 14.52
CA ASP A 41 1.97 10.12 15.86
C ASP A 41 2.55 8.69 15.84
N GLY A 42 2.61 8.05 14.67
CA GLY A 42 3.05 6.67 14.48
C GLY A 42 1.94 5.62 14.64
N SER A 43 0.70 6.04 14.94
CA SER A 43 -0.44 5.13 15.08
C SER A 43 -0.89 4.60 13.72
N ALA A 44 -1.08 3.29 13.60
CA ALA A 44 -1.70 2.70 12.42
C ALA A 44 -3.17 3.15 12.31
N ILE A 45 -3.53 3.71 11.15
CA ILE A 45 -4.91 4.01 10.77
C ILE A 45 -5.55 2.74 10.22
N GLU A 46 -4.87 2.12 9.26
CA GLU A 46 -5.33 0.94 8.54
C GLU A 46 -4.10 0.15 8.09
N GLU A 47 -4.12 -1.16 8.29
CA GLU A 47 -3.16 -2.09 7.72
C GLU A 47 -3.94 -3.22 7.05
N ASN A 48 -3.86 -3.30 5.73
CA ASN A 48 -4.56 -4.29 4.92
C ASN A 48 -3.56 -5.10 4.10
N ASP A 49 -3.42 -6.38 4.45
CA ASP A 49 -2.47 -7.34 3.87
C ASP A 49 -3.04 -8.12 2.68
N HIS A 50 -4.29 -7.85 2.27
CA HIS A 50 -4.94 -8.70 1.26
C HIS A 50 -6.02 -8.01 0.39
N PRO A 51 -5.72 -6.89 -0.30
CA PRO A 51 -6.58 -6.49 -1.38
C PRO A 51 -6.44 -7.51 -2.53
N ALA A 52 -7.54 -8.18 -2.87
CA ALA A 52 -7.60 -9.19 -3.92
C ALA A 52 -7.27 -8.58 -5.30
N LEU A 53 -5.97 -8.51 -5.61
CA LEU A 53 -5.41 -7.95 -6.85
C LEU A 53 -4.97 -9.04 -7.83
N HIS A 54 -5.66 -10.19 -7.81
CA HIS A 54 -5.36 -11.34 -8.64
C HIS A 54 -5.42 -11.09 -10.16
N PHE A 55 -5.78 -9.88 -10.61
CA PHE A 55 -5.94 -9.51 -12.01
C PHE A 55 -5.08 -8.33 -12.47
N LEU A 56 -4.27 -7.73 -11.59
CA LEU A 56 -3.41 -6.60 -11.95
C LEU A 56 -1.94 -7.02 -12.03
N ASP A 57 -1.21 -6.46 -13.00
CA ASP A 57 0.25 -6.50 -13.01
C ASP A 57 0.82 -5.76 -11.78
N MET A 58 2.08 -6.04 -11.41
CA MET A 58 2.71 -5.48 -10.20
C MET A 58 2.68 -3.94 -10.14
N GLU A 59 2.84 -3.27 -11.28
CA GLU A 59 2.79 -1.81 -11.38
C GLU A 59 1.36 -1.27 -11.15
N ALA A 60 0.36 -1.89 -11.79
CA ALA A 60 -1.04 -1.52 -11.63
C ALA A 60 -1.56 -1.81 -10.21
N ALA A 61 -1.11 -2.92 -9.61
CA ALA A 61 -1.35 -3.20 -8.20
C ALA A 61 -0.77 -2.11 -7.31
N MET A 62 0.44 -1.65 -7.62
CA MET A 62 1.10 -0.59 -6.87
C MET A 62 0.32 0.73 -6.94
N GLU A 63 -0.07 1.16 -8.14
CA GLU A 63 -0.86 2.37 -8.33
C GLU A 63 -2.18 2.30 -7.58
N TRP A 64 -2.93 1.19 -7.72
CA TRP A 64 -4.18 0.98 -6.99
C TRP A 64 -3.98 1.04 -5.47
N GLY A 65 -2.89 0.43 -4.97
CA GLY A 65 -2.57 0.44 -3.55
C GLY A 65 -2.25 1.84 -3.02
N ILE A 66 -1.51 2.63 -3.79
CA ILE A 66 -1.18 4.02 -3.46
C ILE A 66 -2.45 4.86 -3.43
N GLU A 67 -3.30 4.76 -4.44
CA GLU A 67 -4.58 5.47 -4.48
C GLU A 67 -5.48 5.10 -3.30
N LYS A 68 -5.58 3.80 -2.98
CA LYS A 68 -6.37 3.33 -1.84
C LYS A 68 -5.82 3.84 -0.51
N ALA A 69 -4.50 3.81 -0.32
CA ALA A 69 -3.85 4.34 0.88
C ALA A 69 -4.07 5.85 1.02
N LYS A 70 -3.98 6.60 -0.10
CA LYS A 70 -4.28 8.04 -0.16
C LYS A 70 -5.72 8.34 0.21
N ASP A 71 -6.67 7.57 -0.32
CA ASP A 71 -8.09 7.73 -0.03
C ASP A 71 -8.38 7.53 1.47
N ILE A 72 -7.81 6.48 2.08
CA ILE A 72 -7.93 6.23 3.52
C ILE A 72 -7.27 7.34 4.34
N GLY A 73 -6.02 7.69 4.00
CA GLY A 73 -5.25 8.72 4.69
C GLY A 73 -5.95 10.08 4.65
N ASN A 74 -6.45 10.50 3.48
CA ASN A 74 -7.20 11.74 3.32
C ASN A 74 -8.60 11.67 3.95
N GLY A 75 -9.24 10.48 3.96
CA GLY A 75 -10.53 10.23 4.59
C GLY A 75 -10.51 10.32 6.12
N GLN A 76 -9.34 10.18 6.76
CA GLN A 76 -9.19 10.45 8.20
C GLN A 76 -9.39 11.91 8.58
N ARG A 77 -9.47 12.83 7.61
CA ARG A 77 -9.95 14.20 7.82
C ARG A 77 -11.46 14.20 8.02
N THR A 78 -11.93 13.56 9.09
CA THR A 78 -13.24 13.86 9.64
C THR A 78 -13.11 15.19 10.37
N LEU A 79 -13.88 16.17 9.88
CA LEU A 79 -14.02 17.53 10.37
C LEU A 79 -14.18 17.64 11.89
#